data_AF-A0A3C0KHE3-F1
#
_entry.id   AF-A0A3C0KHE3-F1
#
_cell.length_a   1.000
_cell.length_b   1.000
_cell.length_c   1.000
_cell.angle_alpha   90.00
_cell.angle_beta   90.00
_cell.angle_gamma   90.00
#
_symmetry.space_group_name_H-M   'P 1'
#
loop_
_entity.id
_entity.type
_entity.pdbx_description
1 polymer ?
#
loop_
_entity_poly.entity_id
_entity_poly.type
_entity_poly.pdbx_seq_one_letter_code
_entity_poly.pdbx_strand_id
1 'polypeptide(L)'
;MSSMTPQEIVSELDRFIIGQDGAKRAVAIALRNRWRRQQVDEKLRPEITPKNILMIGPTGVGKTEIARRLARLADAPFIKVEATKFTEVGYVGKDVDSIIRDLVEIAVKQTR
;
A
#
# COMPACT_ATOMS: atom_id res chain seq x y z
N MET A 1 9.49 -9.99 5.73
CA MET A 1 8.89 -8.65 5.97
C MET A 1 9.88 -7.84 6.78
N SER A 2 10.15 -6.61 6.36
CA SER A 2 11.11 -5.74 7.04
C SER A 2 10.70 -5.51 8.50
N SER A 3 11.64 -5.71 9.42
CA SER A 3 11.48 -5.52 10.87
C SER A 3 11.47 -4.05 11.28
N MET A 4 11.41 -3.14 10.30
CA MET A 4 11.52 -1.70 10.49
C MET A 4 10.44 -1.18 11.45
N THR A 5 10.88 -0.31 12.34
CA THR A 5 10.03 0.46 13.23
C THR A 5 9.29 1.55 12.44
N PRO A 6 8.18 2.08 12.97
CA PRO A 6 7.50 3.20 12.32
C PRO A 6 8.40 4.42 12.08
N GLN A 7 9.36 4.69 12.98
CA GLN A 7 10.29 5.82 12.85
C GLN A 7 11.26 5.60 11.68
N GLU A 8 11.81 4.39 11.53
CA GLU A 8 12.69 4.06 10.40
C GLU A 8 11.94 4.12 9.06
N ILE A 9 10.68 3.67 9.02
CA ILE A 9 9.86 3.78 7.81
C ILE A 9 9.64 5.25 7.44
N VAL A 10 9.29 6.10 8.41
CA VAL A 10 9.13 7.55 8.16
C VAL A 10 10.43 8.17 7.67
N SER A 11 11.55 7.86 8.33
CA SER A 11 12.87 8.37 7.95
C SER A 11 13.27 7.97 6.52
N GLU A 12 12.93 6.76 6.08
CA GLU A 12 13.20 6.34 4.71
C GLU A 12 12.28 7.05 3.70
N LEU A 13 11.02 7.30 4.07
CA LEU A 13 10.10 8.10 3.25
C LEU A 13 10.51 9.58 3.17
N ASP A 14 11.13 10.14 4.21
CA ASP A 14 11.63 11.52 4.25
C ASP A 14 12.68 11.80 3.16
N ARG A 15 13.42 10.78 2.73
CA ARG A 15 14.43 10.89 1.66
C ARG A 15 13.83 11.20 0.28
N PHE A 16 12.54 10.94 0.09
CA PHE A 16 11.87 11.05 -1.21
C PHE A 16 10.65 11.97 -1.20
N ILE A 17 9.98 12.10 -0.04
CA ILE A 17 8.77 12.92 0.11
C ILE A 17 9.08 14.03 1.11
N ILE A 18 8.90 15.29 0.71
CA ILE A 18 9.09 16.44 1.60
C ILE A 18 7.76 16.76 2.31
N GLY A 19 7.79 16.93 3.63
CA GLY A 19 6.60 17.16 4.46
C GLY A 19 5.64 15.95 4.50
N GLN A 20 4.33 16.19 4.60
CA GLN A 20 3.29 15.14 4.65
C GLN A 20 3.42 14.17 5.85
N ASP A 21 3.88 14.66 7.01
CA ASP A 21 4.24 13.83 8.17
C ASP A 21 3.07 12.96 8.66
N GLY A 22 1.84 13.49 8.63
CA GLY A 22 0.64 12.73 8.97
C GLY A 22 0.42 11.52 8.06
N ALA A 23 0.62 11.68 6.76
CA ALA A 23 0.47 10.60 5.78
C ALA A 23 1.59 9.56 5.91
N LYS A 24 2.85 10.01 6.10
CA LYS A 24 4.00 9.12 6.35
C LYS A 24 3.79 8.28 7.60
N ARG A 25 3.35 8.90 8.69
CA ARG A 25 3.05 8.20 9.95
C ARG A 25 1.93 7.19 9.79
N ALA A 26 0.86 7.56 9.08
CA ALA A 26 -0.28 6.66 8.84
C ALA A 26 0.17 5.39 8.08
N VAL A 27 0.94 5.55 7.00
CA VAL A 27 1.43 4.39 6.24
C VAL A 27 2.45 3.55 7.01
N ALA A 28 3.31 4.19 7.82
CA ALA A 28 4.27 3.49 8.66
C ALA A 28 3.58 2.61 9.72
N ILE A 29 2.51 3.11 10.34
CA ILE A 29 1.69 2.34 11.28
C ILE A 29 1.01 1.17 10.57
N ALA A 30 0.40 1.40 9.40
CA ALA A 30 -0.26 0.33 8.66
C ALA A 30 0.71 -0.78 8.24
N LEU A 31 1.92 -0.43 7.80
CA LEU A 31 2.96 -1.41 7.48
C LEU A 31 3.44 -2.15 8.74
N ARG A 32 3.70 -1.44 9.84
CA ARG A 32 4.12 -2.06 11.11
C ARG A 32 3.07 -3.01 11.67
N ASN A 33 1.79 -2.70 11.49
CA ASN A 33 0.70 -3.57 11.93
C ASN A 33 0.68 -4.91 11.17
N ARG A 34 1.16 -4.96 9.92
CA ARG A 34 1.32 -6.24 9.20
C ARG A 34 2.38 -7.12 9.87
N TRP A 35 3.51 -6.55 10.27
CA TRP A 35 4.53 -7.26 11.03
C TRP A 35 4.00 -7.72 12.40
N ARG A 36 3.31 -6.83 13.14
CA ARG A 36 2.70 -7.18 14.44
C ARG A 36 1.70 -8.32 14.33
N ARG A 37 0.88 -8.34 13.27
CA ARG A 37 -0.06 -9.44 13.00
C ARG A 37 0.65 -10.78 12.84
N GLN A 38 1.88 -10.82 12.33
CA GLN A 38 2.64 -12.08 12.25
C GLN A 38 3.17 -12.55 13.61
N GLN A 39 3.27 -11.66 14.59
CA GLN A 39 3.75 -11.96 15.94
C GLN A 39 2.65 -12.43 16.90
N VAL A 40 1.37 -12.35 16.52
CA VAL A 40 0.27 -12.86 17.34
C VAL A 40 0.03 -14.35 17.09
N ASP A 41 -0.65 -14.98 18.04
CA ASP A 41 -1.11 -16.37 17.95
C ASP A 41 -1.89 -16.64 16.68
N GLU A 42 -1.67 -17.81 16.10
CA GLU A 42 -2.25 -18.19 14.81
C GLU A 42 -3.77 -18.11 14.78
N LYS A 43 -4.43 -18.46 15.89
CA LYS A 43 -5.89 -18.36 16.05
C LYS A 43 -6.42 -16.94 15.95
N LEU A 44 -5.61 -15.93 16.31
CA LEU A 44 -6.00 -14.52 16.29
C LEU A 44 -5.65 -13.82 14.97
N ARG A 45 -4.75 -14.39 14.15
CA ARG A 45 -4.31 -13.78 12.88
C ARG A 45 -5.43 -13.52 11.87
N PRO A 46 -6.46 -14.38 11.71
CA PRO A 46 -7.57 -14.13 10.79
C PRO A 46 -8.45 -12.95 11.22
N GLU A 47 -8.60 -12.74 12.54
CA GLU A 47 -9.42 -11.67 13.12
C GLU A 47 -8.82 -10.27 12.91
N ILE A 48 -7.50 -10.20 12.68
CA ILE A 48 -6.79 -8.93 12.48
C ILE A 48 -6.74 -8.58 11.00
N THR A 49 -7.62 -7.66 10.58
CA THR A 49 -7.66 -7.15 9.22
C THR A 49 -6.67 -6.00 8.98
N PRO A 50 -6.17 -5.82 7.74
CA PRO A 50 -5.34 -4.68 7.37
C PRO A 50 -6.07 -3.35 7.63
N LYS A 51 -5.33 -2.35 8.12
CA LYS A 51 -5.84 -0.99 8.30
C LYS A 51 -5.66 -0.21 6.99
N ASN A 52 -6.71 -0.20 6.17
CA ASN A 52 -6.74 0.56 4.91
C ASN A 52 -6.70 2.07 5.18
N ILE A 53 -6.16 2.83 4.23
CA ILE A 53 -5.90 4.27 4.38
C ILE A 53 -6.59 5.03 3.26
N LEU A 54 -7.34 6.08 3.62
CA LEU A 54 -7.84 7.09 2.70
C LEU A 54 -6.97 8.35 2.82
N MET A 55 -6.32 8.75 1.72
CA MET A 55 -5.52 9.98 1.68
C MET A 55 -6.34 11.11 1.07
N ILE A 56 -6.51 12.21 1.81
CA ILE A 56 -7.23 13.40 1.36
C ILE A 56 -6.23 14.55 1.16
N GLY A 57 -6.26 15.18 -0.02
CA GLY A 57 -5.40 16.32 -0.34
C GLY A 57 -5.39 16.65 -1.84
N PRO A 58 -4.86 17.81 -2.25
CA PRO A 58 -4.87 18.25 -3.64
C PRO A 58 -3.97 17.39 -4.53
N THR A 59 -4.08 17.54 -5.85
CA THR A 59 -3.23 16.81 -6.80
C THR A 59 -1.76 17.23 -6.63
N GLY A 60 -0.80 16.36 -6.99
CA GLY A 60 0.63 16.71 -6.95
C GLY A 60 1.33 16.68 -5.59
N VAL A 61 0.61 16.58 -4.45
CA VAL A 61 1.22 16.62 -3.10
C VAL A 61 1.95 15.34 -2.64
N GLY A 62 2.13 14.35 -3.53
CA GLY A 62 2.88 13.13 -3.22
C GLY A 62 2.07 11.94 -2.69
N LYS A 63 0.73 11.97 -2.69
CA LYS A 63 -0.12 10.83 -2.24
C LYS A 63 0.29 9.49 -2.86
N THR A 64 0.39 9.45 -4.19
CA THR A 64 0.78 8.25 -4.94
C THR A 64 2.25 7.87 -4.70
N GLU A 65 3.12 8.85 -4.50
CA GLU A 65 4.55 8.61 -4.28
C GLU A 65 4.81 7.97 -2.90
N ILE A 66 4.08 8.40 -1.86
CA ILE A 66 4.11 7.74 -0.54
C ILE A 66 3.76 6.26 -0.67
N ALA A 67 2.67 5.93 -1.37
CA ALA A 67 2.26 4.53 -1.55
C ALA A 67 3.28 3.72 -2.37
N ARG A 68 3.83 4.30 -3.44
CA ARG A 68 4.84 3.68 -4.30
C ARG A 68 6.14 3.40 -3.53
N ARG A 69 6.62 4.37 -2.74
CA ARG A 69 7.85 4.23 -1.94
C ARG A 69 7.67 3.23 -0.81
N LEU A 70 6.52 3.26 -0.14
CA LEU A 70 6.18 2.27 0.89
C LEU A 70 6.23 0.84 0.34
N ALA A 71 5.68 0.61 -0.84
CA ALA A 71 5.70 -0.73 -1.44
C ALA A 71 7.11 -1.19 -1.80
N ARG A 72 7.96 -0.29 -2.33
CA ARG A 72 9.39 -0.59 -2.57
C ARG A 72 10.14 -0.91 -1.27
N LEU A 73 9.91 -0.13 -0.21
CA LEU A 73 10.53 -0.33 1.10
C LEU A 73 10.12 -1.68 1.73
N ALA A 74 8.86 -2.07 1.54
CA ALA A 74 8.32 -3.32 2.04
C ALA A 74 8.63 -4.54 1.15
N ASP A 75 9.32 -4.34 0.02
CA ASP A 75 9.49 -5.33 -1.04
C ASP A 75 8.16 -6.02 -1.40
N ALA A 76 7.16 -5.19 -1.68
CA ALA A 76 5.78 -5.62 -1.92
C ALA A 76 5.33 -5.30 -3.35
N PRO A 77 4.49 -6.15 -3.95
CA PRO A 77 3.87 -5.85 -5.24
C PRO A 77 2.96 -4.62 -5.12
N PHE A 78 2.97 -3.78 -6.14
CA PHE A 78 2.26 -2.51 -6.15
C PHE A 78 1.57 -2.25 -7.48
N ILE A 79 0.32 -1.81 -7.42
CA ILE A 79 -0.46 -1.38 -8.58
C ILE A 79 -1.17 -0.06 -8.29
N LYS A 80 -1.19 0.84 -9.29
CA LYS A 80 -2.00 2.07 -9.28
C LYS A 80 -3.18 1.84 -10.22
N VAL A 81 -4.40 1.97 -9.70
CA VAL A 81 -5.63 1.88 -10.50
C VAL A 81 -6.46 3.15 -10.29
N GLU A 82 -7.14 3.58 -11.34
CA GLU A 82 -8.09 4.71 -11.31
C GLU A 82 -9.51 4.15 -11.19
N ALA A 83 -10.25 4.57 -10.17
CA ALA A 83 -11.56 4.03 -9.86
C ALA A 83 -12.60 4.28 -10.97
N THR A 84 -12.45 5.39 -11.71
CA THR A 84 -13.34 5.74 -12.83
C THR A 84 -13.31 4.73 -13.97
N LYS A 85 -12.25 3.91 -14.08
CA LYS A 85 -12.15 2.83 -15.08
C LYS A 85 -13.22 1.74 -14.91
N PHE A 86 -13.86 1.67 -13.75
CA PHE A 86 -14.90 0.67 -13.43
C PHE A 86 -16.32 1.24 -13.50
N THR A 87 -16.46 2.55 -13.72
CA THR A 87 -17.75 3.24 -13.78
C THR A 87 -18.09 3.78 -15.17
N GLU A 88 -17.14 3.76 -16.12
CA GLU A 88 -17.40 4.20 -17.50
C GLU A 88 -18.44 3.30 -18.17
N VAL A 89 -19.51 3.93 -18.67
CA VAL A 89 -20.64 3.28 -19.31
C VAL A 89 -20.18 2.71 -20.66
N GLY A 90 -19.92 1.41 -20.69
CA GLY A 90 -19.53 0.66 -21.89
C GLY A 90 -19.93 -0.81 -21.75
N TYR A 91 -20.28 -1.45 -22.87
CA TYR A 91 -21.00 -2.73 -22.95
C TYR A 91 -20.27 -3.95 -22.36
N VAL A 92 -18.99 -3.82 -21.98
CA VAL A 92 -18.23 -4.78 -21.17
C VAL A 92 -17.20 -3.98 -20.36
N GLY A 93 -17.60 -3.45 -19.21
CA GLY A 93 -16.67 -2.74 -18.31
C GLY A 93 -15.50 -3.64 -17.90
N LYS A 94 -14.33 -3.04 -17.58
CA LYS A 94 -13.25 -3.82 -16.94
C LYS A 94 -13.77 -4.34 -15.60
N ASP A 95 -13.61 -5.64 -15.38
CA ASP A 95 -13.99 -6.32 -14.15
C ASP A 95 -13.04 -5.94 -12.99
N VAL A 96 -13.58 -5.71 -11.79
CA VAL A 96 -12.82 -5.31 -10.60
C VAL A 96 -11.78 -6.37 -10.22
N ASP A 97 -12.03 -7.64 -10.56
CA ASP A 97 -11.06 -8.72 -10.31
C ASP A 97 -9.76 -8.54 -11.12
N SER A 98 -9.78 -7.71 -12.18
CA SER A 98 -8.56 -7.35 -12.91
C SER A 98 -7.51 -6.69 -12.02
N ILE A 99 -7.92 -5.95 -10.97
CA ILE A 99 -6.99 -5.33 -10.01
C ILE A 99 -6.13 -6.41 -9.34
N ILE A 100 -6.74 -7.53 -8.94
CA ILE A 100 -6.05 -8.62 -8.27
C ILE A 100 -5.20 -9.42 -9.27
N ARG A 101 -5.73 -9.68 -10.48
CA ARG A 101 -4.99 -10.36 -11.55
C ARG A 101 -3.70 -9.62 -11.90
N ASP A 102 -3.79 -8.32 -12.14
CA ASP A 102 -2.64 -7.47 -12.47
C ASP A 102 -1.63 -7.40 -11.31
N LEU A 103 -2.10 -7.32 -10.06
CA LEU A 103 -1.23 -7.31 -8.88
C LEU A 103 -0.45 -8.63 -8.74
N VAL A 104 -1.09 -9.77 -8.98
CA VAL A 104 -0.45 -11.09 -8.96
C VAL A 104 0.58 -11.20 -10.08
N GLU A 105 0.27 -10.72 -11.29
CA GLU A 105 1.22 -10.73 -12.40
C GLU A 105 2.49 -9.92 -12.08
N ILE A 106 2.34 -8.76 -11.44
CA ILE A 106 3.46 -7.94 -10.97
C ILE A 106 4.28 -8.69 -9.91
N ALA A 107 3.63 -9.35 -8.96
CA ALA A 107 4.30 -10.13 -7.91
C ALA A 107 5.14 -11.28 -8.50
N VAL A 108 4.59 -12.01 -9.47
CA VAL A 108 5.32 -13.10 -10.15
C VAL A 108 6.53 -12.57 -10.91
N LYS A 109 6.39 -11.43 -11.59
CA LYS A 109 7.51 -10.76 -12.29
C LYS A 109 8.60 -10.27 -11.33
N GLN A 110 8.25 -9.88 -10.09
CA GLN A 110 9.24 -9.46 -9.09
C GLN A 110 10.08 -10.62 -8.55
N THR A 111 9.56 -11.85 -8.58
CA THR A 111 10.28 -13.06 -8.11
C THR A 111 11.16 -13.73 -9.17
N ARG A 112 11.07 -13.30 -10.44
CA ARG A 112 11.87 -13.82 -11.56
C ARG A 112 13.02 -12.89 -11.86
#